data_AF-A0AAD6Q4Q6-F1
#
_entry.id   AF-A0AAD6Q4Q6-F1
#
_cell.length_a   1.000
_cell.length_b   1.000
_cell.length_c   1.000
_cell.angle_alpha   90.00
_cell.angle_beta   90.00
_cell.angle_gamma   90.00
#
_symmetry.space_group_name_H-M   'P 1'
#
loop_
_entity.id
_entity.type
_entity.pdbx_description
1 polymer ?
#
loop_
_entity_poly.entity_id
_entity_poly.type
_entity_poly.pdbx_seq_one_letter_code
_entity_poly.pdbx_strand_id
1 'polypeptide(L)'
;MGSKTIVSLLFHLIIVSITLADAQFCYTTGNFTANSTYAKNRDLVLRSLAANVTANGGFYNTTIGLGKDTVYGLVFCMASASTAICSNCVNYAIQTLMAACPNQKEAISWGGNPVPCFVRYANRYFFGSLELSPTDAGYNPGILDSSFRQFDQIWSGLRETVTRASTSSSRLKPEAETADLTSTQKMYVFMQCTPDVSPSNCRECLQKCVDYYKSCCNGYQGGYAQKPNCVFRWDLYPYYHLFSQVTSPSPPFVISSPPPTNTTIRKGKENTASRTVIVTIVPTAIFLALVILILTIFRFRKPKQEVESKLLLIGSYILNSLRSLIRIKFTR
;
A
#
# COMPACT_ATOMS: atom_id res chain seq x y z
N MET A 1 -26.96 -7.11 -30.83
CA MET A 1 -25.76 -6.44 -30.27
C MET A 1 -24.52 -7.01 -30.94
N GLY A 2 -23.66 -6.16 -31.50
CA GLY A 2 -22.50 -6.60 -32.27
C GLY A 2 -21.39 -7.18 -31.40
N SER A 3 -20.69 -8.20 -31.91
CA SER A 3 -19.52 -8.84 -31.28
C SER A 3 -18.46 -7.83 -30.77
N LYS A 4 -18.28 -6.71 -31.50
CA LYS A 4 -17.37 -5.61 -31.11
C LYS A 4 -17.75 -4.93 -29.79
N THR A 5 -19.06 -4.78 -29.52
CA THR A 5 -19.58 -4.15 -28.29
C THR A 5 -19.37 -5.06 -27.09
N ILE A 6 -19.49 -6.37 -27.28
CA ILE A 6 -19.30 -7.39 -26.22
C ILE A 6 -17.82 -7.45 -25.83
N VAL A 7 -16.89 -7.43 -26.79
CA VAL A 7 -15.45 -7.43 -26.51
C VAL A 7 -15.03 -6.16 -25.77
N SER A 8 -15.55 -4.99 -26.13
CA SER A 8 -15.26 -3.73 -25.43
C SER A 8 -15.76 -3.73 -23.98
N LEU A 9 -16.97 -4.27 -23.74
CA LEU A 9 -17.54 -4.39 -22.39
C LEU A 9 -16.75 -5.37 -21.53
N LEU A 10 -16.34 -6.51 -22.10
CA LEU A 10 -15.49 -7.49 -21.42
C LEU A 10 -14.10 -6.90 -21.13
N PHE A 11 -13.54 -6.10 -22.04
CA PHE A 11 -12.26 -5.44 -21.83
C PHE A 11 -12.35 -4.37 -20.73
N HIS A 12 -13.45 -3.62 -20.66
CA HIS A 12 -13.71 -2.70 -19.55
C HIS A 12 -13.94 -3.43 -18.23
N LEU A 13 -14.67 -4.55 -18.21
CA LEU A 13 -14.84 -5.39 -17.02
C LEU A 13 -13.50 -5.98 -16.55
N ILE A 14 -12.64 -6.41 -17.47
CA ILE A 14 -11.30 -6.93 -17.16
C ILE A 14 -10.38 -5.81 -16.65
N ILE A 15 -10.39 -4.62 -17.26
CA ILE A 15 -9.61 -3.46 -16.77
C ILE A 15 -10.08 -3.03 -15.37
N VAL A 16 -11.40 -2.99 -15.13
CA VAL A 16 -11.97 -2.71 -13.80
C VAL A 16 -11.60 -3.80 -12.80
N SER A 17 -11.46 -5.05 -13.25
CA SER A 17 -11.02 -6.18 -12.41
C SER A 17 -9.51 -6.21 -12.13
N ILE A 18 -8.69 -5.45 -12.86
CA ILE A 18 -7.22 -5.48 -12.75
C ILE A 18 -6.66 -4.41 -11.77
N THR A 19 -7.50 -3.59 -11.13
CA THR A 19 -7.04 -2.56 -10.16
C THR A 19 -7.61 -2.70 -8.75
N LEU A 20 -7.73 -3.91 -8.22
CA LEU A 20 -7.99 -4.12 -6.80
C LEU A 20 -6.83 -4.94 -6.21
N ALA A 21 -5.76 -4.23 -5.85
CA ALA A 21 -5.01 -4.69 -4.69
C ALA A 21 -5.97 -4.51 -3.51
N ASP A 22 -6.46 -5.62 -2.94
CA ASP A 22 -7.41 -5.58 -1.82
C ASP A 22 -6.72 -4.96 -0.60
N ALA A 23 -6.86 -3.66 -0.43
CA ALA A 23 -6.43 -2.92 0.76
C ALA A 23 -7.39 -3.12 1.93
N GLN A 24 -8.15 -4.23 1.94
CA GLN A 24 -9.14 -4.54 2.95
C GLN A 24 -9.12 -6.03 3.31
N PHE A 25 -9.40 -6.31 4.58
CA PHE A 25 -9.40 -7.65 5.14
C PHE A 25 -10.67 -7.87 5.95
N CYS A 26 -11.39 -8.94 5.61
CA CYS A 26 -12.60 -9.37 6.29
C CYS A 26 -12.27 -10.52 7.24
N TYR A 27 -12.56 -10.36 8.52
CA TYR A 27 -12.31 -11.40 9.51
C TYR A 27 -13.42 -12.47 9.47
N THR A 28 -13.08 -13.69 9.88
CA THR A 28 -14.01 -14.82 10.00
C THR A 28 -14.59 -14.97 11.41
N THR A 29 -14.53 -13.92 12.23
CA THR A 29 -14.97 -13.92 13.64
C THR A 29 -16.49 -13.92 13.82
N GLY A 30 -17.25 -13.76 12.74
CA GLY A 30 -18.69 -13.94 12.71
C GLY A 30 -19.37 -13.08 11.65
N ASN A 31 -20.57 -13.49 11.24
CA ASN A 31 -21.39 -12.75 10.28
C ASN A 31 -22.65 -12.19 10.96
N PHE A 32 -23.13 -11.06 10.48
CA PHE A 32 -24.45 -10.53 10.82
C PHE A 32 -25.43 -10.79 9.67
N THR A 33 -26.73 -10.76 9.98
CA THR A 33 -27.78 -10.86 8.96
C THR A 33 -28.11 -9.48 8.38
N ALA A 34 -28.43 -9.43 7.09
CA ALA A 34 -28.88 -8.20 6.45
C ALA A 34 -30.07 -7.59 7.23
N ASN A 35 -30.12 -6.27 7.33
CA ASN A 35 -31.13 -5.50 8.06
C ASN A 35 -31.21 -5.72 9.59
N SER A 36 -30.29 -6.49 10.19
CA SER A 36 -30.17 -6.59 11.65
C SER A 36 -29.85 -5.25 12.31
N THR A 37 -30.09 -5.15 13.62
CA THR A 37 -29.70 -3.98 14.41
C THR A 37 -28.18 -3.76 14.35
N TYR A 38 -27.37 -4.83 14.46
CA TYR A 38 -25.92 -4.77 14.22
C TYR A 38 -25.57 -4.15 12.86
N ALA A 39 -26.22 -4.56 11.77
CA ALA A 39 -25.96 -4.02 10.42
C ALA A 39 -26.21 -2.50 10.37
N LYS A 40 -27.32 -2.04 10.96
CA LYS A 40 -27.65 -0.61 11.04
C LYS A 40 -26.61 0.16 11.88
N ASN A 41 -26.20 -0.39 13.02
CA ASN A 41 -25.18 0.21 13.89
C ASN A 41 -23.82 0.28 13.19
N ARG A 42 -23.43 -0.78 12.46
CA ARG A 42 -22.20 -0.82 11.65
C ARG A 42 -22.18 0.30 10.62
N ASP A 43 -23.29 0.47 9.91
CA ASP A 43 -23.39 1.52 8.90
C ASP A 43 -23.35 2.92 9.52
N LEU A 44 -23.99 3.13 10.68
CA LEU A 44 -23.91 4.39 11.42
C LEU A 44 -22.48 4.70 11.88
N VAL A 45 -21.77 3.69 12.40
CA VAL A 45 -20.37 3.82 12.79
C VAL A 45 -19.56 4.27 11.58
N LEU A 46 -19.59 3.52 10.47
CA LEU A 46 -18.78 3.80 9.29
C LEU A 46 -19.07 5.20 8.70
N ARG A 47 -20.35 5.57 8.53
CA ARG A 47 -20.72 6.90 7.98
C ARG A 47 -20.24 8.06 8.84
N SER A 48 -20.06 7.86 10.14
CA SER A 48 -19.59 8.91 11.05
C SER A 48 -18.08 9.18 10.95
N LEU A 49 -17.28 8.23 10.44
CA LEU A 49 -15.82 8.26 10.60
C LEU A 49 -15.15 9.42 9.85
N ALA A 50 -15.54 9.70 8.61
CA ALA A 50 -14.87 10.71 7.77
C ALA A 50 -14.99 12.14 8.34
N ALA A 51 -16.17 12.51 8.83
CA ALA A 51 -16.39 13.82 9.46
C ALA A 51 -15.67 13.90 10.83
N ASN A 52 -15.74 12.83 11.63
CA ASN A 52 -15.17 12.87 12.97
C ASN A 52 -13.64 12.80 12.95
N VAL A 53 -13.01 12.05 12.06
CA VAL A 53 -11.54 11.98 12.00
C VAL A 53 -10.93 13.33 11.65
N THR A 54 -11.57 14.10 10.77
CA THR A 54 -11.10 15.43 10.38
C THR A 54 -11.33 16.45 11.50
N ALA A 55 -12.45 16.37 12.21
CA ALA A 55 -12.74 17.19 13.38
C ALA A 55 -11.85 16.86 14.60
N ASN A 56 -11.31 15.64 14.67
CA ASN A 56 -10.52 15.15 15.81
C ASN A 56 -9.02 15.01 15.49
N GLY A 57 -8.52 15.79 14.52
CA GLY A 57 -7.08 15.90 14.27
C GLY A 57 -6.43 14.61 13.77
N GLY A 58 -7.14 13.80 12.97
CA GLY A 58 -6.58 12.64 12.27
C GLY A 58 -6.80 11.28 12.95
N PHE A 59 -7.41 11.24 14.13
CA PHE A 59 -7.76 10.00 14.83
C PHE A 59 -9.11 10.11 15.53
N TYR A 60 -9.95 9.10 15.36
CA TYR A 60 -11.23 9.01 16.05
C TYR A 60 -11.64 7.56 16.29
N ASN A 61 -12.26 7.30 17.43
CA ASN A 61 -12.92 6.03 17.71
C ASN A 61 -14.35 6.31 18.19
N THR A 62 -15.26 5.35 17.97
CA THR A 62 -16.66 5.49 18.34
C THR A 62 -17.27 4.12 18.64
N THR A 63 -18.33 4.12 19.43
CA THR A 63 -19.10 2.92 19.78
C THR A 63 -20.58 3.21 19.58
N ILE A 64 -21.30 2.33 18.88
CA ILE A 64 -22.75 2.46 18.67
C ILE A 64 -23.41 1.10 18.95
N GLY A 65 -24.55 1.13 19.64
CA GLY A 65 -25.36 -0.06 19.93
C GLY A 65 -25.11 -0.65 21.33
N LEU A 66 -25.93 -1.64 21.69
CA LEU A 66 -25.92 -2.27 23.01
C LEU A 66 -25.86 -3.80 22.89
N GLY A 67 -25.17 -4.45 23.82
CA GLY A 67 -25.06 -5.90 23.90
C GLY A 67 -24.50 -6.52 22.61
N LYS A 68 -25.22 -7.50 22.05
CA LYS A 68 -24.81 -8.22 20.83
C LYS A 68 -24.78 -7.35 19.56
N ASP A 69 -25.40 -6.18 19.61
CA ASP A 69 -25.51 -5.23 18.50
C ASP A 69 -24.52 -4.05 18.63
N THR A 70 -23.62 -4.08 19.61
CA THR A 70 -22.55 -3.08 19.76
C THR A 70 -21.50 -3.22 18.67
N VAL A 71 -21.15 -2.09 18.05
CA VAL A 71 -20.08 -1.96 17.06
C VAL A 71 -19.06 -0.94 17.55
N TYR A 72 -17.80 -1.35 17.57
CA TYR A 72 -16.65 -0.48 17.82
C TYR A 72 -16.05 -0.07 16.50
N GLY A 73 -15.86 1.22 16.26
CA GLY A 73 -15.23 1.79 15.08
C GLY A 73 -13.99 2.58 15.43
N LEU A 74 -12.97 2.49 14.58
CA LEU A 74 -11.73 3.25 14.70
C LEU A 74 -11.31 3.73 13.32
N VAL A 75 -10.86 4.98 13.26
CA VAL A 75 -10.31 5.59 12.05
C VAL A 75 -9.07 6.38 12.36
N PHE A 76 -8.09 6.28 11.47
CA PHE A 76 -6.83 7.00 11.58
C PHE A 76 -6.28 7.40 10.21
N CYS A 77 -5.85 8.65 10.07
CA CYS A 77 -5.19 9.15 8.87
C CYS A 77 -3.69 9.31 9.11
N MET A 78 -2.91 9.08 8.04
CA MET A 78 -1.49 9.38 8.06
C MET A 78 -1.26 10.83 8.49
N ALA A 79 -0.25 11.08 9.34
CA ALA A 79 0.09 12.44 9.73
C ALA A 79 0.46 13.27 8.49
N SER A 80 0.15 14.57 8.51
CA SER A 80 0.37 15.51 7.40
C SER A 80 -0.56 15.39 6.19
N ALA A 81 -1.54 14.49 6.20
CA ALA A 81 -2.65 14.55 5.23
C ALA A 81 -3.54 15.77 5.52
N SER A 82 -3.91 16.52 4.47
CA SER A 82 -4.92 17.58 4.61
C SER A 82 -6.27 16.96 5.00
N THR A 83 -7.16 17.77 5.58
CA THR A 83 -8.53 17.33 5.94
C THR A 83 -9.27 16.73 4.74
N ALA A 84 -9.12 17.32 3.56
CA ALA A 84 -9.70 16.82 2.32
C ALA A 84 -9.13 15.45 1.91
N ILE A 85 -7.80 15.28 1.96
CA ILE A 85 -7.16 13.99 1.62
C ILE A 85 -7.58 12.89 2.60
N CYS A 86 -7.59 13.21 3.90
CA CYS A 86 -8.02 12.27 4.94
C CYS A 86 -9.48 11.85 4.75
N SER A 87 -10.40 12.81 4.58
CA SER A 87 -11.82 12.52 4.37
C SER A 87 -12.07 11.68 3.11
N ASN A 88 -11.42 12.03 1.99
CA ASN A 88 -11.55 11.29 0.73
C ASN A 88 -11.05 9.85 0.87
N CYS A 89 -9.89 9.64 1.51
CA CYS A 89 -9.38 8.30 1.75
C CYS A 89 -10.36 7.48 2.59
N VAL A 90 -10.88 8.05 3.70
CA VAL A 90 -11.78 7.33 4.59
C VAL A 90 -13.08 6.96 3.89
N ASN A 91 -13.67 7.87 3.12
CA ASN A 91 -14.86 7.58 2.34
C ASN A 91 -14.62 6.46 1.31
N TYR A 92 -13.49 6.50 0.60
CA TYR A 92 -13.12 5.45 -0.34
C TYR A 92 -12.93 4.10 0.37
N ALA A 93 -12.18 4.08 1.47
CA ALA A 93 -11.94 2.88 2.28
C ALA A 93 -13.25 2.29 2.82
N ILE A 94 -14.19 3.12 3.27
CA ILE A 94 -15.52 2.64 3.71
C ILE A 94 -16.27 1.97 2.55
N GLN A 95 -16.28 2.59 1.36
CA GLN A 95 -16.99 2.04 0.20
C GLN A 95 -16.42 0.69 -0.22
N THR A 96 -15.09 0.57 -0.34
CA THR A 96 -14.45 -0.69 -0.72
C THR A 96 -14.55 -1.75 0.38
N LEU A 97 -14.43 -1.36 1.65
CA LEU A 97 -14.59 -2.24 2.80
C LEU A 97 -16.01 -2.81 2.88
N MET A 98 -17.05 -2.01 2.62
CA MET A 98 -18.43 -2.48 2.60
C MET A 98 -18.73 -3.42 1.43
N ALA A 99 -18.10 -3.19 0.27
CA ALA A 99 -18.24 -4.05 -0.89
C ALA A 99 -17.54 -5.41 -0.71
N ALA A 100 -16.33 -5.41 -0.15
CA ALA A 100 -15.55 -6.62 0.08
C ALA A 100 -16.02 -7.43 1.30
N CYS A 101 -16.47 -6.74 2.36
CA CYS A 101 -16.90 -7.34 3.62
C CYS A 101 -18.41 -7.06 3.86
N PRO A 102 -19.30 -7.71 3.08
CA PRO A 102 -20.73 -7.36 3.08
C PRO A 102 -21.43 -7.66 4.41
N ASN A 103 -21.02 -8.72 5.10
CA ASN A 103 -21.73 -9.25 6.28
C ASN A 103 -20.82 -9.65 7.45
N GLN A 104 -19.51 -9.43 7.36
CA GLN A 104 -18.57 -9.75 8.43
C GLN A 104 -18.72 -8.76 9.58
N LYS A 105 -18.65 -9.26 10.82
CA LYS A 105 -18.73 -8.42 12.01
C LYS A 105 -17.45 -7.65 12.30
N GLU A 106 -16.35 -8.02 11.67
CA GLU A 106 -15.06 -7.37 11.86
C GLU A 106 -14.33 -7.25 10.53
N ALA A 107 -13.82 -6.06 10.25
CA ALA A 107 -13.04 -5.79 9.06
C ALA A 107 -12.12 -4.59 9.26
N ILE A 108 -11.04 -4.57 8.48
CA ILE A 108 -10.09 -3.47 8.40
C ILE A 108 -9.85 -3.11 6.93
N SER A 109 -9.73 -1.82 6.64
CA SER A 109 -9.13 -1.31 5.41
C SER A 109 -7.99 -0.37 5.77
N TRP A 110 -6.90 -0.47 5.02
CA TRP A 110 -5.79 0.49 5.05
C TRP A 110 -5.96 1.61 4.02
N GLY A 111 -7.09 1.59 3.29
CA GLY A 111 -7.41 2.55 2.26
C GLY A 111 -6.33 2.64 1.19
N GLY A 112 -6.38 3.73 0.42
CA GLY A 112 -5.31 4.06 -0.52
C GLY A 112 -5.83 4.44 -1.89
N ASN A 113 -5.87 5.75 -2.15
CA ASN A 113 -5.13 6.38 -3.25
C ASN A 113 -5.12 7.90 -3.00
N PRO A 114 -3.96 8.57 -2.78
CA PRO A 114 -2.60 8.03 -2.77
C PRO A 114 -2.00 7.86 -1.34
N VAL A 115 -2.71 8.28 -0.27
CA VAL A 115 -2.28 8.18 1.16
C VAL A 115 -3.06 7.07 1.88
N PRO A 116 -2.43 6.23 2.73
CA PRO A 116 -3.16 5.25 3.52
C PRO A 116 -3.98 5.91 4.65
N CYS A 117 -5.16 5.36 4.91
CA CYS A 117 -5.99 5.66 6.06
C CYS A 117 -6.60 4.36 6.58
N PHE A 118 -6.65 4.22 7.89
CA PHE A 118 -7.08 3.01 8.54
C PHE A 118 -8.54 3.18 8.90
N VAL A 119 -9.39 2.30 8.39
CA VAL A 119 -10.80 2.20 8.76
C VAL A 119 -11.04 0.82 9.30
N ARG A 120 -11.48 0.73 10.56
CA ARG A 120 -11.67 -0.55 11.23
C ARG A 120 -12.97 -0.58 12.01
N TYR A 121 -13.66 -1.71 11.96
CA TYR A 121 -14.78 -1.99 12.86
C TYR A 121 -14.76 -3.42 13.38
N ALA A 122 -15.35 -3.65 14.54
CA ALA A 122 -15.51 -4.98 15.14
C ALA A 122 -16.71 -5.04 16.09
N ASN A 123 -17.18 -6.26 16.37
CA ASN A 123 -18.17 -6.55 17.43
C ASN A 123 -17.53 -6.84 18.80
N ARG A 124 -16.21 -6.66 18.92
CA ARG A 124 -15.45 -6.79 20.17
C ARG A 124 -14.72 -5.49 20.45
N TYR A 125 -14.47 -5.19 21.71
CA TYR A 125 -13.62 -4.07 22.09
C TYR A 125 -12.19 -4.35 21.64
N PHE A 126 -11.55 -3.40 20.93
CA PHE A 126 -10.17 -3.52 20.45
C PHE A 126 -9.32 -2.27 20.66
N PHE A 127 -9.89 -1.19 21.21
CA PHE A 127 -9.15 0.06 21.40
C PHE A 127 -7.98 -0.15 22.38
N GLY A 128 -6.81 0.36 22.01
CA GLY A 128 -5.56 0.24 22.74
C GLY A 128 -4.96 -1.17 22.83
N SER A 129 -5.61 -2.16 22.21
CA SER A 129 -5.10 -3.53 22.14
C SER A 129 -4.12 -3.67 20.97
N LEU A 130 -2.97 -4.30 21.23
CA LEU A 130 -1.99 -4.60 20.18
C LEU A 130 -2.48 -5.76 19.32
N GLU A 131 -2.50 -5.55 18.01
CA GLU A 131 -2.81 -6.57 17.04
C GLU A 131 -1.81 -6.54 15.88
N LEU A 132 -1.21 -7.70 15.63
CA LEU A 132 -0.12 -7.87 14.65
C LEU A 132 -0.56 -8.52 13.34
N SER A 133 -1.84 -8.87 13.23
CA SER A 133 -2.46 -9.55 12.10
C SER A 133 -3.82 -8.90 11.80
N PRO A 134 -4.24 -8.81 10.52
CA PRO A 134 -3.51 -9.17 9.30
C PRO A 134 -2.29 -8.29 9.04
N THR A 135 -1.38 -8.76 8.19
CA THR A 135 -0.30 -7.95 7.64
C THR A 135 -0.62 -7.65 6.19
N ASP A 136 -0.62 -6.38 5.83
CA ASP A 136 -0.64 -5.93 4.44
C ASP A 136 0.71 -5.32 4.08
N ALA A 137 1.23 -5.65 2.91
CA ALA A 137 2.57 -5.25 2.50
C ALA A 137 2.70 -5.23 0.98
N GLY A 138 3.50 -4.28 0.51
CA GLY A 138 3.83 -4.14 -0.90
C GLY A 138 5.24 -3.59 -1.07
N TYR A 139 5.86 -3.91 -2.19
CA TYR A 139 7.20 -3.43 -2.55
C TYR A 139 7.24 -3.08 -4.04
N ASN A 140 8.13 -2.18 -4.41
CA ASN A 140 8.39 -1.92 -5.82
C ASN A 140 9.44 -2.94 -6.34
N PRO A 141 9.16 -3.64 -7.45
CA PRO A 141 9.97 -4.76 -7.94
C PRO A 141 11.32 -4.35 -8.53
N GLY A 142 11.63 -3.05 -8.60
CA GLY A 142 12.95 -2.55 -8.93
C GLY A 142 14.00 -3.15 -7.99
N ILE A 143 15.07 -3.69 -8.56
CA ILE A 143 16.16 -4.29 -7.79
C ILE A 143 17.11 -3.19 -7.34
N LEU A 144 17.50 -3.27 -6.07
CA LEU A 144 18.58 -2.47 -5.52
C LEU A 144 19.94 -3.07 -5.91
N ASP A 145 20.85 -2.26 -6.43
CA ASP A 145 22.19 -2.66 -6.83
C ASP A 145 22.96 -3.41 -5.71
N SER A 146 23.63 -4.51 -6.07
CA SER A 146 24.46 -5.34 -5.21
C SER A 146 25.54 -4.61 -4.39
N SER A 147 25.88 -3.35 -4.73
CA SER A 147 26.75 -2.47 -3.94
C SER A 147 26.15 -2.05 -2.59
N PHE A 148 24.85 -2.27 -2.35
CA PHE A 148 24.14 -1.98 -1.09
C PHE A 148 24.49 -2.92 0.07
N ARG A 149 25.79 -3.16 0.34
CA ARG A 149 26.27 -3.81 1.57
C ARG A 149 25.85 -3.07 2.86
N GLN A 150 25.34 -1.85 2.71
CA GLN A 150 24.82 -1.01 3.81
C GLN A 150 23.38 -1.34 4.18
N PHE A 151 22.67 -2.22 3.46
CA PHE A 151 21.26 -2.51 3.74
C PHE A 151 21.04 -2.97 5.19
N ASP A 152 21.85 -3.90 5.69
CA ASP A 152 21.77 -4.35 7.08
C ASP A 152 22.10 -3.24 8.08
N GLN A 153 23.02 -2.34 7.76
CA GLN A 153 23.33 -1.17 8.60
C GLN A 153 22.16 -0.18 8.64
N ILE A 154 21.53 0.09 7.49
CA ILE A 154 20.34 0.93 7.39
C ILE A 154 19.20 0.35 8.23
N TRP A 155 18.91 -0.95 8.09
CA TRP A 155 17.89 -1.62 8.91
C TRP A 155 18.23 -1.62 10.40
N SER A 156 19.52 -1.65 10.76
CA SER A 156 19.93 -1.50 12.15
C SER A 156 19.66 -0.09 12.70
N GLY A 157 19.86 0.95 11.88
CA GLY A 157 19.52 2.33 12.20
C GLY A 157 18.02 2.56 12.42
N LEU A 158 17.18 1.83 11.68
CA LEU A 158 15.72 1.90 11.83
C LEU A 158 15.21 1.52 13.23
N ARG A 159 15.98 0.78 14.02
CA ARG A 159 15.63 0.49 15.42
C ARG A 159 15.49 1.77 16.25
N GLU A 160 16.33 2.77 15.97
CA GLU A 160 16.26 4.06 16.65
C GLU A 160 15.03 4.83 16.17
N THR A 161 14.75 4.86 14.87
CA THR A 161 13.52 5.44 14.28
C THR A 161 12.26 4.82 14.89
N VAL A 162 12.21 3.49 15.02
CA VAL A 162 11.13 2.77 15.69
C VAL A 162 10.97 3.24 17.14
N THR A 163 12.09 3.44 17.84
CA THR A 163 12.09 3.92 19.23
C THR A 163 11.51 5.33 19.31
N ARG A 164 11.98 6.27 18.48
CA ARG A 164 11.49 7.65 18.44
C ARG A 164 10.00 7.73 18.08
N ALA A 165 9.56 6.98 17.05
CA ALA A 165 8.16 6.86 16.69
C ALA A 165 7.31 6.35 17.87
N SER A 166 7.81 5.36 18.60
CA SER A 166 7.09 4.75 19.74
C SER A 166 6.91 5.69 20.92
N THR A 167 7.85 6.60 21.15
CA THR A 167 7.84 7.56 22.26
C THR A 167 7.41 8.96 21.85
N SER A 168 6.97 9.16 20.60
CA SER A 168 6.54 10.47 20.10
C SER A 168 5.42 11.04 20.96
N SER A 169 5.61 12.29 21.37
CA SER A 169 4.63 13.09 22.11
C SER A 169 3.52 13.65 21.20
N SER A 170 3.71 13.58 19.88
CA SER A 170 2.69 13.94 18.90
C SER A 170 1.50 12.99 19.01
N ARG A 171 0.28 13.53 18.96
CA ARG A 171 -0.96 12.75 19.04
C ARG A 171 -1.00 11.62 18.02
N LEU A 172 -0.60 11.89 16.78
CA LEU A 172 -0.61 10.90 15.70
C LEU A 172 0.68 10.07 15.61
N LYS A 173 1.66 10.33 16.49
CA LYS A 173 2.94 9.61 16.58
C LYS A 173 3.68 9.38 15.24
N PRO A 174 3.77 10.37 14.33
CA PRO A 174 4.56 10.18 13.12
C PRO A 174 6.05 10.33 13.43
N GLU A 175 6.86 9.55 12.75
CA GLU A 175 8.29 9.75 12.64
C GLU A 175 8.65 9.65 11.16
N ALA A 176 9.44 10.60 10.68
CA ALA A 176 9.95 10.64 9.32
C ALA A 176 11.47 10.84 9.37
N GLU A 177 12.22 10.04 8.62
CA GLU A 177 13.67 10.09 8.61
C GLU A 177 14.19 9.95 7.18
N THR A 178 15.35 10.55 6.92
CA THR A 178 16.10 10.33 5.68
C THR A 178 17.46 9.75 5.98
N ALA A 179 17.87 8.75 5.20
CA ALA A 179 19.21 8.18 5.27
C ALA A 179 19.83 8.17 3.86
N ASP A 180 21.12 8.47 3.75
CA ASP A 180 21.83 8.34 2.47
C ASP A 180 22.09 6.85 2.19
N LEU A 181 21.58 6.35 1.06
CA LEU A 181 21.80 4.96 0.60
C LEU A 181 23.07 4.84 -0.24
N THR A 182 23.35 5.89 -1.02
CA THR A 182 24.59 6.08 -1.80
C THR A 182 24.94 7.57 -1.79
N SER A 183 26.02 7.96 -2.47
CA SER A 183 26.34 9.38 -2.71
C SER A 183 25.28 10.14 -3.51
N THR A 184 24.35 9.44 -4.18
CA THR A 184 23.35 10.04 -5.06
C THR A 184 21.91 9.66 -4.73
N GLN A 185 21.69 8.66 -3.87
CA GLN A 185 20.36 8.15 -3.53
C GLN A 185 20.09 8.29 -2.04
N LYS A 186 18.87 8.72 -1.72
CA LYS A 186 18.36 8.84 -0.35
C LYS A 186 17.19 7.89 -0.12
N MET A 187 17.16 7.33 1.07
CA MET A 187 16.03 6.64 1.64
C MET A 187 15.14 7.65 2.35
N TYR A 188 13.83 7.53 2.16
CA TYR A 188 12.82 8.28 2.88
C TYR A 188 12.01 7.28 3.67
N VAL A 189 12.03 7.37 4.99
CA VAL A 189 11.42 6.42 5.91
C VAL A 189 10.32 7.12 6.68
N PHE A 190 9.25 6.37 6.96
CA PHE A 190 8.19 6.79 7.83
C PHE A 190 7.63 5.64 8.64
N MET A 191 7.30 5.99 9.87
CA MET A 191 6.70 5.09 10.82
C MET A 191 5.60 5.82 11.57
N GLN A 192 4.51 5.11 11.82
CA GLN A 192 3.40 5.66 12.57
C GLN A 192 2.59 4.55 13.24
N CYS A 193 2.10 4.84 14.44
CA CYS A 193 1.18 3.98 15.18
C CYS A 193 -0.18 4.64 15.37
N THR A 194 -1.21 3.83 15.62
CA THR A 194 -2.49 4.35 16.07
C THR A 194 -2.31 4.99 17.47
N PRO A 195 -2.94 6.15 17.75
CA PRO A 195 -2.75 6.87 19.01
C PRO A 195 -3.19 6.13 20.27
N ASP A 196 -4.04 5.11 20.14
CA ASP A 196 -4.64 4.37 21.24
C ASP A 196 -3.71 3.32 21.86
N VAL A 197 -2.63 2.91 21.17
CA VAL A 197 -1.69 1.91 21.71
C VAL A 197 -0.59 2.53 22.56
N SER A 198 -0.12 1.77 23.56
CA SER A 198 1.00 2.17 24.41
C SER A 198 2.32 2.29 23.62
N PRO A 199 3.33 3.03 24.14
CA PRO A 199 4.65 3.08 23.52
C PRO A 199 5.30 1.70 23.28
N SER A 200 5.15 0.76 24.23
CA SER A 200 5.67 -0.60 24.08
C SER A 200 5.00 -1.34 22.92
N ASN A 201 3.67 -1.25 22.83
CA ASN A 201 2.89 -1.91 21.79
C ASN A 201 3.15 -1.28 20.42
N CYS A 202 3.30 0.04 20.35
CA CYS A 202 3.70 0.73 19.13
C CYS A 202 5.08 0.27 18.66
N ARG A 203 6.07 0.21 19.56
CA ARG A 203 7.42 -0.29 19.25
C ARG A 203 7.37 -1.71 18.70
N GLU A 204 6.64 -2.60 19.36
CA GLU A 204 6.48 -3.98 18.93
C GLU A 204 5.84 -4.06 17.54
N CYS A 205 4.74 -3.34 17.32
CA CYS A 205 4.05 -3.32 16.03
C CYS A 205 4.99 -2.88 14.89
N LEU A 206 5.69 -1.74 15.07
CA LEU A 206 6.60 -1.19 14.06
C LEU A 206 7.78 -2.12 13.81
N GLN A 207 8.38 -2.70 14.85
CA GLN A 207 9.44 -3.69 14.71
C GLN A 207 8.97 -4.88 13.89
N LYS A 208 7.75 -5.39 14.13
CA LYS A 208 7.17 -6.50 13.37
C LYS A 208 6.87 -6.12 11.91
N CYS A 209 6.54 -4.87 11.60
CA CYS A 209 6.43 -4.41 10.21
C CYS A 209 7.80 -4.37 9.52
N VAL A 210 8.83 -3.85 10.21
CA VAL A 210 10.21 -3.81 9.71
C VAL A 210 10.74 -5.23 9.45
N ASP A 211 10.60 -6.13 10.42
CA ASP A 211 11.04 -7.52 10.32
C ASP A 211 10.35 -8.25 9.16
N TYR A 212 9.03 -8.05 9.02
CA TYR A 212 8.26 -8.63 7.93
C TYR A 212 8.74 -8.13 6.57
N TYR A 213 8.92 -6.81 6.43
CA TYR A 213 9.41 -6.22 5.20
C TYR A 213 10.81 -6.77 4.84
N LYS A 214 11.71 -6.87 5.82
CA LYS A 214 13.03 -7.48 5.63
C LYS A 214 12.92 -8.94 5.18
N SER A 215 11.97 -9.72 5.69
CA SER A 215 11.82 -11.12 5.29
C SER A 215 11.22 -11.29 3.89
N CYS A 216 10.23 -10.49 3.49
CA CYS A 216 9.52 -10.67 2.22
C CYS A 216 10.21 -9.99 1.03
N CYS A 217 10.86 -8.86 1.31
CA CYS A 217 11.02 -7.80 0.34
C CYS A 217 12.44 -7.22 0.34
N ASN A 218 13.39 -7.93 0.94
CA ASN A 218 14.80 -7.54 0.93
C ASN A 218 15.35 -7.40 -0.49
N GLY A 219 16.13 -6.34 -0.74
CA GLY A 219 16.75 -6.07 -2.04
C GLY A 219 15.85 -5.39 -3.07
N TYR A 220 14.60 -5.07 -2.72
CA TYR A 220 13.68 -4.32 -3.58
C TYR A 220 13.64 -2.83 -3.24
N GLN A 221 13.31 -1.99 -4.23
CA GLN A 221 13.29 -0.54 -4.11
C GLN A 221 12.00 -0.03 -3.46
N GLY A 222 12.00 0.17 -2.15
CA GLY A 222 10.90 0.82 -1.45
C GLY A 222 9.65 -0.04 -1.32
N GLY A 223 8.74 0.40 -0.46
CA GLY A 223 7.52 -0.29 -0.15
C GLY A 223 7.02 -0.02 1.27
N TYR A 224 6.03 -0.79 1.68
CA TYR A 224 5.38 -0.66 2.98
C TYR A 224 5.09 -2.03 3.60
N ALA A 225 4.98 -2.03 4.92
CA ALA A 225 4.37 -3.08 5.70
C ALA A 225 3.48 -2.43 6.76
N GLN A 226 2.24 -2.88 6.86
CA GLN A 226 1.25 -2.32 7.76
C GLN A 226 0.42 -3.40 8.44
N LYS A 227 0.03 -3.09 9.67
CA LYS A 227 -0.70 -3.93 10.62
C LYS A 227 -1.81 -3.09 11.25
N PRO A 228 -2.77 -3.67 11.97
CA PRO A 228 -3.90 -2.90 12.48
C PRO A 228 -3.56 -1.66 13.33
N ASN A 229 -2.40 -1.66 14.00
CA ASN A 229 -1.98 -0.56 14.86
C ASN A 229 -0.79 0.25 14.34
N CYS A 230 -0.20 -0.08 13.19
CA CYS A 230 0.99 0.63 12.72
C CYS A 230 1.29 0.47 11.23
N VAL A 231 2.06 1.42 10.70
CA VAL A 231 2.61 1.42 9.35
C VAL A 231 4.10 1.70 9.38
N PHE A 232 4.83 0.94 8.58
CA PHE A 232 6.19 1.22 8.16
C PHE A 232 6.18 1.41 6.64
N ARG A 233 6.79 2.49 6.16
CA ARG A 233 6.99 2.74 4.74
C ARG A 233 8.36 3.31 4.50
N TRP A 234 8.98 2.91 3.39
CA TRP A 234 10.15 3.59 2.89
C TRP A 234 10.17 3.64 1.38
N ASP A 235 10.78 4.67 0.80
CA ASP A 235 10.88 4.85 -0.64
C ASP A 235 12.19 5.58 -1.00
N LEU A 236 12.55 5.61 -2.28
CA LEU A 236 13.71 6.36 -2.82
C LEU A 236 13.39 7.82 -3.17
N TYR A 237 12.18 8.26 -2.86
CA TYR A 237 11.68 9.60 -3.13
C TYR A 237 10.91 10.11 -1.91
N PRO A 238 10.93 11.43 -1.65
CA PRO A 238 10.09 11.99 -0.62
C PRO A 238 8.65 11.75 -1.01
N TYR A 239 7.84 11.36 -0.03
CA TYR A 239 6.46 11.04 -0.27
C TYR A 239 5.59 11.81 0.72
N TYR A 240 4.59 12.52 0.21
CA TYR A 240 3.81 13.54 0.90
C TYR A 240 4.65 14.64 1.57
N HIS A 241 4.00 15.71 1.98
CA HIS A 241 4.65 16.84 2.68
C HIS A 241 5.20 16.47 4.08
N LEU A 242 5.35 15.18 4.38
CA LEU A 242 5.98 14.61 5.57
C LEU A 242 7.43 15.08 5.74
N PHE A 243 8.12 15.36 4.64
CA PHE A 243 9.53 15.77 4.64
C PHE A 243 9.72 17.28 4.41
N SER A 244 8.65 18.06 4.34
CA SER A 244 8.72 19.52 4.11
C SER A 244 9.43 20.28 5.24
N GLN A 245 9.65 19.65 6.39
CA GLN A 245 10.40 20.20 7.54
C GLN A 245 11.85 19.68 7.65
N VAL A 246 12.28 18.73 6.81
CA VAL A 246 13.64 18.16 6.86
C VAL A 246 14.65 19.00 6.05
N THR A 247 14.21 20.11 5.45
CA THR A 247 15.06 21.06 4.73
C THR A 247 15.84 22.04 5.62
N SER A 248 15.98 21.77 6.91
CA SER A 248 16.97 22.47 7.75
C SER A 248 18.28 21.67 7.77
N PRO A 249 19.43 22.26 7.41
CA PRO A 249 20.68 21.53 7.32
C PRO A 249 21.10 21.07 8.71
N SER A 250 20.89 19.79 9.00
CA SER A 250 21.58 19.15 10.12
C SER A 250 23.08 19.04 9.77
N PRO A 251 24.00 19.20 10.73
CA PRO A 251 25.43 19.20 10.44
C PRO A 251 25.84 17.86 9.81
N PRO A 252 26.64 17.85 8.74
CA PRO A 252 27.15 16.60 8.18
C PRO A 252 28.05 15.90 9.21
N PHE A 253 27.85 14.58 9.36
CA PHE A 253 28.82 13.70 10.01
C PHE A 253 30.20 13.89 9.36
N VAL A 254 31.19 14.29 10.16
CA VAL A 254 32.58 14.46 9.71
C VAL A 254 33.24 13.08 9.66
N ILE A 255 33.50 12.57 8.46
CA ILE A 255 34.52 11.54 8.25
C ILE A 255 35.72 12.23 7.62
N SER A 256 36.84 12.23 8.35
CA SER A 256 38.10 12.86 7.96
C SER A 256 38.67 12.18 6.71
N SER A 257 38.91 12.95 5.64
CA SER A 257 39.64 12.51 4.45
C SER A 257 40.96 13.30 4.26
N PRO A 258 42.01 12.71 3.65
CA PRO A 258 43.31 13.36 3.43
C PRO A 258 43.34 14.28 2.18
N PRO A 259 44.42 15.10 1.99
CA PRO A 259 44.39 16.37 1.25
C PRO A 259 44.46 16.25 -0.30
N PRO A 260 44.14 17.36 -1.03
CA PRO A 260 43.80 17.32 -2.45
C PRO A 260 45.01 17.43 -3.38
N THR A 261 44.91 16.85 -4.58
CA THR A 261 45.81 17.14 -5.70
C THR A 261 45.02 17.81 -6.83
N ASN A 262 45.54 18.96 -7.27
CA ASN A 262 45.00 19.79 -8.34
C ASN A 262 45.10 19.12 -9.71
N THR A 263 44.00 19.07 -10.46
CA THR A 263 44.06 19.09 -11.93
C THR A 263 42.87 19.84 -12.54
N THR A 264 43.18 20.47 -13.66
CA THR A 264 42.58 21.60 -14.37
C THR A 264 41.22 21.37 -15.04
N ILE A 265 40.46 22.47 -15.10
CA ILE A 265 39.16 22.65 -15.78
C ILE A 265 39.31 22.50 -17.31
N ARG A 266 38.40 21.74 -17.93
CA ARG A 266 38.00 21.95 -19.33
C ARG A 266 36.49 22.15 -19.42
N LYS A 267 36.10 23.32 -19.96
CA LYS A 267 34.75 23.74 -20.34
C LYS A 267 34.19 22.78 -21.42
N GLY A 268 33.10 22.09 -21.11
CA GLY A 268 32.31 21.31 -22.05
C GLY A 268 30.92 21.93 -22.22
N LYS A 269 30.58 22.19 -23.48
CA LYS A 269 29.42 22.92 -24.00
C LYS A 269 28.08 22.28 -23.61
N GLU A 270 27.18 23.12 -23.11
CA GLU A 270 25.80 22.80 -22.76
C GLU A 270 24.98 22.56 -24.04
N ASN A 271 24.37 21.38 -24.17
CA ASN A 271 23.38 21.07 -25.20
C ASN A 271 22.13 20.53 -24.52
N THR A 272 21.10 21.37 -24.44
CA THR A 272 19.77 21.05 -23.94
C THR A 272 19.03 20.22 -24.99
N ALA A 273 18.72 18.95 -24.69
CA ALA A 273 17.80 18.15 -25.47
C ALA A 273 16.75 17.51 -24.56
N SER A 274 15.51 17.96 -24.73
CA SER A 274 14.29 17.46 -24.12
C SER A 274 14.13 15.95 -24.37
N ARG A 275 14.01 15.16 -23.31
CA ARG A 275 13.82 13.70 -23.38
C ARG A 275 12.39 13.37 -22.98
N THR A 276 11.49 13.44 -23.95
CA THR A 276 10.07 13.08 -23.82
C THR A 276 9.82 11.71 -24.49
N VAL A 277 9.39 10.75 -23.66
CA VAL A 277 8.54 9.57 -23.96
C VAL A 277 9.07 8.52 -24.96
N ILE A 278 9.65 7.45 -24.42
CA ILE A 278 9.66 6.10 -25.02
C ILE A 278 9.02 5.15 -23.99
N VAL A 279 7.70 5.26 -23.80
CA VAL A 279 6.92 4.29 -22.98
C VAL A 279 5.65 3.83 -23.71
N THR A 280 5.25 4.49 -24.79
CA THR A 280 4.05 4.12 -25.57
C THR A 280 4.35 3.23 -26.78
N ILE A 281 5.59 3.24 -27.31
CA ILE A 281 5.92 2.51 -28.56
C ILE A 281 5.98 1.00 -28.33
N VAL A 282 6.56 0.56 -27.21
CA VAL A 282 6.72 -0.88 -26.93
C VAL A 282 5.36 -1.57 -26.67
N PRO A 283 4.44 -1.00 -25.86
CA PRO A 283 3.11 -1.61 -25.67
C PRO A 283 2.25 -1.57 -26.93
N THR A 284 2.32 -0.49 -27.73
CA THR A 284 1.53 -0.37 -28.96
C THR A 284 2.04 -1.31 -30.06
N ALA A 285 3.35 -1.50 -30.19
CA ALA A 285 3.93 -2.47 -31.12
C ALA A 285 3.57 -3.92 -30.76
N ILE A 286 3.63 -4.28 -29.47
CA ILE A 286 3.23 -5.62 -29.00
C ILE A 286 1.73 -5.84 -29.21
N PHE A 287 0.90 -4.85 -28.91
CA PHE A 287 -0.55 -4.94 -29.12
C PHE A 287 -0.90 -5.08 -30.61
N LEU A 288 -0.26 -4.30 -31.49
CA LEU A 288 -0.46 -4.41 -32.94
C LEU A 288 0.01 -5.77 -33.47
N ALA A 289 1.13 -6.30 -32.99
CA ALA A 289 1.63 -7.63 -33.35
C ALA A 289 0.64 -8.74 -32.92
N LEU A 290 0.07 -8.65 -31.73
CA LEU A 290 -0.93 -9.60 -31.23
C LEU A 290 -2.25 -9.52 -32.01
N VAL A 291 -2.71 -8.31 -32.36
CA VAL A 291 -3.92 -8.12 -33.17
C VAL A 291 -3.72 -8.68 -34.58
N ILE A 292 -2.56 -8.45 -35.20
CA ILE A 292 -2.22 -9.01 -36.52
C ILE A 292 -2.11 -10.54 -36.46
N LEU A 293 -1.53 -11.10 -35.39
CA LEU A 293 -1.45 -12.55 -35.16
C LEU A 293 -2.86 -13.17 -35.00
N ILE A 294 -3.75 -12.51 -34.26
CA ILE A 294 -5.12 -12.97 -34.09
C ILE A 294 -5.88 -12.89 -35.42
N LEU A 295 -5.79 -11.77 -36.15
CA LEU A 295 -6.45 -11.60 -37.45
C LEU A 295 -5.93 -12.58 -38.51
N THR A 296 -4.64 -12.92 -38.50
CA THR A 296 -4.09 -13.96 -39.38
C THR A 296 -4.60 -15.34 -38.99
N ILE A 297 -4.63 -15.71 -37.70
CA ILE A 297 -5.23 -16.97 -37.24
C ILE A 297 -6.71 -17.09 -37.61
N PHE A 298 -7.47 -15.98 -37.56
CA PHE A 298 -8.88 -15.95 -38.00
C PHE A 298 -9.06 -15.99 -39.52
N ARG A 299 -8.12 -15.43 -40.30
CA ARG A 299 -8.11 -15.51 -41.78
C ARG A 299 -7.74 -16.90 -42.29
N PHE A 300 -6.91 -17.64 -41.54
CA PHE A 300 -6.43 -18.97 -41.93
C PHE A 300 -7.24 -20.14 -41.35
N ARG A 301 -8.26 -19.89 -40.53
CA ARG A 301 -9.20 -20.92 -40.05
C ARG A 301 -10.52 -20.88 -40.82
N LYS A 302 -10.69 -21.78 -41.80
CA LYS A 302 -12.04 -22.23 -42.19
C LYS A 302 -12.70 -22.93 -40.99
N PRO A 303 -14.03 -22.81 -40.81
CA PRO A 303 -14.68 -23.21 -39.57
C PRO A 303 -14.70 -24.74 -39.48
N LYS A 304 -14.02 -25.29 -38.47
CA LYS A 304 -14.35 -26.62 -37.93
C LYS A 304 -14.24 -26.62 -36.41
N GLN A 305 -15.20 -27.32 -35.83
CA GLN A 305 -15.81 -27.17 -34.53
C GLN A 305 -14.95 -27.70 -33.35
N GLU A 306 -13.66 -27.37 -33.32
CA GLU A 306 -12.69 -27.93 -32.36
C GLU A 306 -11.81 -26.83 -31.72
N VAL A 307 -12.44 -25.76 -31.24
CA VAL A 307 -11.74 -24.64 -30.57
C VAL A 307 -12.14 -24.49 -29.09
N GLU A 308 -13.32 -24.96 -28.68
CA GLU A 308 -13.77 -24.80 -27.28
C GLU A 308 -12.96 -25.65 -26.29
N SER A 309 -12.55 -26.86 -26.66
CA SER A 309 -11.75 -27.74 -25.76
C SER A 309 -10.35 -27.18 -25.48
N LYS A 310 -9.70 -26.56 -26.48
CA LYS A 310 -8.34 -26.00 -26.32
C LYS A 310 -8.33 -24.66 -25.59
N LEU A 311 -9.39 -23.84 -25.72
CA LEU A 311 -9.51 -22.59 -24.96
C LEU A 311 -9.77 -22.84 -23.47
N LEU A 312 -10.53 -23.88 -23.12
CA LEU A 312 -10.76 -24.29 -21.73
C LEU A 312 -9.49 -24.88 -21.08
N LEU A 313 -8.65 -25.57 -21.85
CA LEU A 313 -7.32 -26.03 -21.39
C LEU A 313 -6.34 -24.88 -21.14
N ILE A 314 -6.31 -23.87 -22.01
CA ILE A 314 -5.45 -22.69 -21.81
C ILE A 314 -5.99 -21.82 -20.67
N GLY A 315 -7.31 -21.63 -20.59
CA GLY A 315 -7.96 -20.92 -19.49
C GLY A 315 -7.73 -21.59 -18.14
N SER A 316 -7.81 -22.93 -18.06
CA SER A 316 -7.52 -23.67 -16.83
C SER A 316 -6.03 -23.68 -16.48
N TYR A 317 -5.12 -23.68 -17.46
CA TYR A 317 -3.67 -23.57 -17.22
C TYR A 317 -3.28 -22.17 -16.69
N ILE A 318 -3.91 -21.11 -17.22
CA ILE A 318 -3.72 -19.73 -16.75
C ILE A 318 -4.35 -19.56 -15.35
N LEU A 319 -5.56 -20.09 -15.13
CA LEU A 319 -6.23 -20.04 -13.82
C LEU A 319 -5.47 -20.84 -12.75
N ASN A 320 -4.86 -21.98 -13.12
CA ASN A 320 -4.02 -22.77 -12.22
C ASN A 320 -2.64 -22.12 -11.97
N SER A 321 -2.04 -21.45 -12.97
CA SER A 321 -0.84 -20.63 -12.75
C SER A 321 -1.11 -19.44 -11.83
N LEU A 322 -2.25 -18.76 -12.00
CA LEU A 322 -2.69 -17.68 -11.11
C LEU A 322 -2.99 -18.19 -9.70
N ARG A 323 -3.64 -19.36 -9.56
CA ARG A 323 -3.86 -20.01 -8.25
C ARG A 323 -2.56 -20.48 -7.60
N SER A 324 -1.54 -20.86 -8.36
CA SER A 324 -0.21 -21.22 -7.85
C SER A 324 0.52 -19.98 -7.30
N LEU A 325 0.47 -18.86 -8.03
CA LEU A 325 0.98 -17.56 -7.57
C LEU A 325 0.25 -17.04 -6.30
N ILE A 326 -1.04 -17.38 -6.15
CA ILE A 326 -1.83 -17.05 -4.95
C ILE A 326 -1.59 -18.04 -3.80
N ARG A 327 -1.32 -19.33 -4.07
CA ARG A 327 -1.01 -20.35 -3.04
C ARG A 327 0.38 -20.22 -2.42
N ILE A 328 1.35 -19.67 -3.15
CA ILE A 328 2.66 -19.32 -2.57
C ILE A 328 2.49 -18.26 -1.45
N LYS A 329 1.37 -17.51 -1.45
CA LYS A 329 1.00 -16.52 -0.43
C LYS A 329 0.35 -17.09 0.84
N PHE A 330 0.16 -18.41 0.97
CA PHE A 330 -0.52 -19.02 2.14
C PHE A 330 0.15 -20.26 2.75
N THR A 331 1.41 -20.55 2.40
CA THR A 331 2.19 -21.59 3.12
C THR A 331 3.60 -21.11 3.46
N ARG A 332 3.69 -20.18 4.42
CA ARG A 332 4.63 -20.25 5.55
C ARG A 332 4.33 -19.19 6.59
#